data_AF-A0A0G1Y013-F1
#
_entry.id   AF-A0A0G1Y013-F1
#
_cell.length_a   1.000
_cell.length_b   1.000
_cell.length_c   1.000
_cell.angle_alpha   90.00
_cell.angle_beta   90.00
_cell.angle_gamma   90.00
#
_symmetry.space_group_name_H-M   'P 1'
#
loop_
_entity.id
_entity.type
_entity.pdbx_description
1 polymer ?
#
loop_
_entity_poly.entity_id
_entity_poly.type
_entity_poly.pdbx_seq_one_letter_code
_entity_poly.pdbx_strand_id
1 'polypeptide(L)'
;MAFVCYTIRTMTSLNPIERGIIASLAYFDLLDYPLKAAEVARWFYTKSPIEGLTRAQVLDTLQNSASLKSFIEQKDGHYTLIGRGELVSLRREKSRFAQPKWKIAKRAAGWLRWVPFIRLVAVCNKLAYDNVRPESDIDFFIVSHSKRLWITRFAATVMLDLLGLRRRGPSIKDKVCLSFFVTDDALDLEPLSLKPDDPHFRFWIDQFVLLFGQPELVRFQQANSWIKQRLPFAFTETKARIIGDAAVIRIIRQFKEWFLNGWFGDRFEALFKRFQLAKMQLNRNSRAWSDNTDVVISDQVLKFHEADRRAEYREKFINRMTKINDNDNTNPARVRKPTL
;
A
#
# COMPACT_ATOMS: atom_id res chain seq x y z
N MET A 1 24.80 39.00 -30.12
CA MET A 1 23.64 38.08 -30.17
C MET A 1 24.09 36.73 -29.63
N ALA A 2 23.71 36.41 -28.40
CA ALA A 2 24.09 35.17 -27.73
C ALA A 2 23.16 34.03 -28.19
N PHE A 3 23.73 33.02 -28.85
CA PHE A 3 23.02 31.79 -29.18
C PHE A 3 22.87 30.93 -27.92
N VAL A 4 21.66 30.85 -27.39
CA VAL A 4 21.30 29.89 -26.34
C VAL A 4 21.15 28.52 -27.00
N CYS A 5 22.18 27.68 -26.83
CA CYS A 5 22.18 26.31 -27.33
C CYS A 5 21.28 25.44 -26.43
N TYR A 6 20.02 25.22 -26.84
CA TYR A 6 19.13 24.29 -26.15
C TYR A 6 19.54 22.86 -26.51
N THR A 7 20.30 22.21 -25.62
CA THR A 7 20.69 20.81 -25.79
C THR A 7 19.47 19.91 -25.64
N ILE A 8 19.14 19.20 -26.72
CA ILE A 8 18.11 18.15 -26.76
C ILE A 8 18.66 16.94 -26.00
N ARG A 9 17.98 16.55 -24.93
CA ARG A 9 18.44 15.53 -23.99
C ARG A 9 17.36 14.45 -23.85
N THR A 10 17.62 13.30 -24.46
CA THR A 10 16.85 12.05 -24.37
C THR A 10 16.94 11.46 -22.94
N MET A 11 16.04 10.57 -22.49
CA MET A 11 16.07 9.97 -21.13
C MET A 11 17.37 9.21 -20.77
N THR A 12 18.23 8.90 -21.75
CA THR A 12 19.62 8.45 -21.55
C THR A 12 20.53 9.51 -20.89
N SER A 13 20.15 10.78 -20.97
CA SER A 13 20.84 11.91 -20.33
C SER A 13 20.33 12.25 -18.93
N LEU A 14 19.20 11.68 -18.51
CA LEU A 14 18.70 11.86 -17.16
C LEU A 14 19.59 11.12 -16.19
N ASN A 15 19.96 11.78 -15.10
CA ASN A 15 20.70 11.12 -14.04
C ASN A 15 19.79 10.11 -13.29
N PRO A 16 20.37 9.20 -12.48
CA PRO A 16 19.58 8.20 -11.75
C PRO A 16 18.49 8.77 -10.84
N ILE A 17 18.71 9.95 -10.23
CA ILE A 17 17.74 10.61 -9.34
C ILE A 17 16.56 11.16 -10.15
N GLU A 18 16.83 11.84 -11.26
CA GLU A 18 15.80 12.35 -12.17
C GLU A 18 14.91 11.20 -12.68
N ARG A 19 15.52 10.09 -13.11
CA ARG A 19 14.77 8.88 -13.53
C ARG A 19 13.92 8.31 -12.40
N GLY A 20 14.44 8.29 -11.17
CA GLY A 20 13.68 7.80 -10.02
C GLY A 20 12.50 8.71 -9.64
N ILE A 21 12.66 10.03 -9.76
CA ILE A 21 11.56 11.00 -9.58
C ILE A 21 10.46 10.74 -10.62
N ILE A 22 10.83 10.61 -11.90
CA ILE A 22 9.87 10.31 -12.97
C ILE A 22 9.19 8.97 -12.72
N ALA A 23 9.94 7.93 -12.33
CA ALA A 23 9.38 6.61 -12.02
C ALA A 23 8.37 6.68 -10.87
N SER A 24 8.66 7.46 -9.83
CA SER A 24 7.75 7.68 -8.70
C SER A 24 6.46 8.35 -9.17
N LEU A 25 6.57 9.47 -9.90
CA LEU A 25 5.41 10.19 -10.43
C LEU A 25 4.60 9.32 -11.41
N ALA A 26 5.27 8.58 -12.29
CA ALA A 26 4.63 7.69 -13.25
C ALA A 26 3.84 6.56 -12.59
N TYR A 27 4.32 6.01 -11.47
CA TYR A 27 3.56 5.02 -10.71
C TYR A 27 2.29 5.64 -10.10
N PHE A 28 2.42 6.79 -9.40
CA PHE A 28 1.28 7.43 -8.74
C PHE A 28 0.28 8.07 -9.71
N ASP A 29 0.73 8.39 -10.91
CA ASP A 29 -0.11 8.77 -12.05
C ASP A 29 -1.09 7.64 -12.45
N LEU A 30 -0.71 6.36 -12.34
CA LEU A 30 -1.62 5.21 -12.53
C LEU A 30 -2.70 5.13 -11.46
N LEU A 31 -2.47 5.76 -10.30
CA LEU A 31 -3.40 5.80 -9.17
C LEU A 31 -4.23 7.09 -9.16
N ASP A 32 -4.06 7.96 -10.17
CA ASP A 32 -4.65 9.30 -10.22
C ASP A 32 -4.39 10.08 -8.92
N TYR A 33 -3.14 10.03 -8.46
CA TYR A 33 -2.72 10.62 -7.19
C TYR A 33 -1.50 11.53 -7.39
N PRO A 34 -1.69 12.85 -7.52
CA PRO A 34 -0.58 13.79 -7.68
C PRO A 34 0.21 13.85 -6.38
N LEU A 35 1.53 14.02 -6.40
CA LEU A 35 2.38 13.93 -5.20
C LEU A 35 2.83 15.29 -4.68
N LYS A 36 2.92 15.47 -3.36
CA LYS A 36 3.64 16.61 -2.77
C LYS A 36 5.15 16.35 -2.82
N ALA A 37 5.97 17.39 -2.72
CA ALA A 37 7.45 17.25 -2.71
C ALA A 37 7.94 16.21 -1.68
N ALA A 38 7.44 16.28 -0.44
CA ALA A 38 7.79 15.33 0.61
C ALA A 38 7.38 13.89 0.30
N GLU A 39 6.27 13.71 -0.43
CA GLU A 39 5.80 12.39 -0.88
C GLU A 39 6.64 11.86 -2.04
N VAL A 40 7.07 12.71 -2.98
CA VAL A 40 8.04 12.33 -4.03
C VAL A 40 9.34 11.83 -3.39
N ALA A 41 9.86 12.54 -2.38
CA ALA A 41 11.06 12.12 -1.67
C ALA A 41 10.86 10.83 -0.86
N ARG A 42 9.72 10.68 -0.17
CA ARG A 42 9.40 9.48 0.62
C ARG A 42 9.23 8.25 -0.27
N TRP A 43 8.48 8.40 -1.35
CA TRP A 43 8.10 7.32 -2.27
C TRP A 43 8.99 7.27 -3.52
N PHE A 44 10.22 7.76 -3.38
CA PHE A 44 11.23 7.69 -4.42
C PHE A 44 11.45 6.23 -4.83
N TYR A 45 11.18 5.93 -6.10
CA TYR A 45 11.33 4.61 -6.70
C TYR A 45 12.56 4.56 -7.58
N THR A 46 13.45 3.59 -7.35
CA THR A 46 14.62 3.37 -8.20
C THR A 46 14.68 1.95 -8.72
N LYS A 47 15.27 1.75 -9.90
CA LYS A 47 15.52 0.42 -10.48
C LYS A 47 16.66 -0.32 -9.76
N SER A 48 17.63 0.43 -9.24
CA SER A 48 18.78 -0.09 -8.51
C SER A 48 19.15 0.84 -7.36
N PRO A 49 19.72 0.32 -6.25
CA PRO A 49 20.21 1.17 -5.17
C PRO A 49 21.17 2.26 -5.67
N ILE A 50 21.03 3.46 -5.12
CA ILE A 50 21.91 4.60 -5.41
C ILE A 50 22.68 4.89 -4.12
N GLU A 51 24.00 4.72 -4.17
CA GLU A 51 24.88 4.92 -3.02
C GLU A 51 24.87 6.39 -2.55
N GLY A 52 24.86 6.60 -1.23
CA GLY A 52 24.86 7.95 -0.63
C GLY A 52 23.60 8.78 -0.88
N LEU A 53 22.53 8.21 -1.46
CA LEU A 53 21.31 8.94 -1.77
C LEU A 53 20.58 9.42 -0.51
N THR A 54 20.25 10.71 -0.48
CA THR A 54 19.48 11.34 0.61
C THR A 54 18.16 11.93 0.11
N ARG A 55 17.18 12.10 1.01
CA ARG A 55 15.92 12.78 0.69
C ARG A 55 16.15 14.23 0.24
N ALA A 56 17.15 14.90 0.79
CA ALA A 56 17.52 16.26 0.42
C ALA A 56 17.95 16.35 -1.05
N GLN A 57 18.78 15.41 -1.53
CA GLN A 57 19.18 15.36 -2.94
C GLN A 57 17.98 15.12 -3.87
N VAL A 58 17.02 14.27 -3.48
CA VAL A 58 15.78 14.07 -4.26
C VAL A 58 14.96 15.35 -4.33
N LEU A 59 14.80 16.06 -3.21
CA LEU A 59 14.07 17.33 -3.16
C LEU A 59 14.77 18.43 -3.97
N ASP A 60 16.09 18.56 -3.83
CA ASP A 60 16.90 19.50 -4.60
C ASP A 60 16.79 19.21 -6.11
N THR A 61 16.95 17.95 -6.51
CA THR A 61 16.80 17.54 -7.92
C THR A 61 15.38 17.84 -8.43
N LEU A 62 14.34 17.55 -7.64
CA LEU A 62 12.94 17.82 -8.00
C LEU A 62 12.68 19.32 -8.25
N GLN A 63 13.34 20.20 -7.51
CA GLN A 63 13.15 21.65 -7.59
C GLN A 63 14.03 22.31 -8.66
N ASN A 64 15.28 21.86 -8.77
CA ASN A 64 16.33 22.59 -9.49
C ASN A 64 16.75 21.94 -10.81
N SER A 65 16.38 20.68 -11.07
CA SER A 65 16.72 20.03 -12.35
C SER A 65 15.99 20.70 -13.52
N ALA A 66 16.76 21.27 -14.45
CA ALA A 66 16.24 21.75 -15.72
C ALA A 66 15.72 20.60 -16.60
N SER A 67 16.33 19.41 -16.51
CA SER A 67 15.95 18.24 -17.30
C SER A 67 14.55 17.74 -16.92
N LEU A 68 14.15 17.83 -15.65
CA LEU A 68 12.83 17.39 -15.20
C LEU A 68 11.69 18.26 -15.72
N LYS A 69 11.93 19.54 -16.01
CA LYS A 69 10.89 20.50 -16.42
C LYS A 69 10.16 20.10 -17.71
N SER A 70 10.75 19.24 -18.55
CA SER A 70 10.10 18.70 -19.74
C SER A 70 9.24 17.46 -19.50
N PHE A 71 9.19 16.94 -18.27
CA PHE A 71 8.45 15.73 -17.92
C PHE A 71 7.40 15.96 -16.84
N ILE A 72 7.64 16.92 -15.95
CA ILE A 72 6.81 17.16 -14.77
C ILE A 72 6.25 18.58 -14.79
N GLU A 73 5.09 18.74 -14.15
CA GLU A 73 4.50 20.04 -13.87
C GLU A 73 4.15 20.15 -12.39
N GLN A 74 4.10 21.38 -11.89
CA GLN A 74 3.73 21.68 -10.51
C GLN A 74 2.46 22.55 -10.49
N LYS A 75 1.48 22.15 -9.69
CA LYS A 75 0.24 22.90 -9.46
C LYS A 75 -0.21 22.78 -8.01
N ASP A 76 -0.48 23.91 -7.36
CA ASP A 76 -0.88 24.01 -5.95
C ASP A 76 -0.04 23.14 -4.99
N GLY A 77 1.29 23.16 -5.14
CA GLY A 77 2.23 22.40 -4.31
C GLY A 77 2.27 20.89 -4.58
N HIS A 78 1.61 20.43 -5.65
CA HIS A 78 1.63 19.04 -6.10
C HIS A 78 2.38 18.92 -7.43
N TYR A 79 3.07 17.79 -7.62
CA TYR A 79 3.81 17.41 -8.79
C TYR A 79 3.08 16.27 -9.50
N THR A 80 3.00 16.40 -10.82
CA THR A 80 2.46 15.40 -11.74
C THR A 80 3.37 15.26 -12.95
N LEU A 81 3.11 14.25 -13.78
CA LEU A 81 3.58 14.29 -15.16
C LEU A 81 2.86 15.44 -15.90
N ILE A 82 3.48 15.97 -16.96
CA ILE A 82 2.89 17.04 -17.77
C ILE A 82 1.48 16.65 -18.29
N GLY A 83 0.56 17.61 -18.26
CA GLY A 83 -0.80 17.44 -18.76
C GLY A 83 -1.72 16.65 -17.83
N ARG A 84 -1.37 16.56 -16.54
CA ARG A 84 -2.13 15.83 -15.50
C ARG A 84 -2.53 16.72 -14.31
N GLY A 85 -2.47 18.04 -14.48
CA GLY A 85 -2.77 19.03 -13.44
C GLY A 85 -4.24 19.04 -13.00
N GLU A 86 -5.16 18.38 -13.71
CA GLU A 86 -6.53 18.12 -13.25
C GLU A 86 -6.57 17.21 -12.02
N LEU A 87 -5.56 16.34 -11.85
CA LEU A 87 -5.47 15.41 -10.72
C LEU A 87 -5.42 16.10 -9.36
N VAL A 88 -4.94 17.35 -9.30
CA VAL A 88 -4.87 18.13 -8.06
C VAL A 88 -6.26 18.36 -7.46
N SER A 89 -7.22 18.73 -8.29
CA SER A 89 -8.62 18.91 -7.85
C SER A 89 -9.22 17.58 -7.42
N LEU A 90 -8.97 16.52 -8.19
CA LEU A 90 -9.43 15.17 -7.88
C LEU A 90 -8.89 14.67 -6.53
N ARG A 91 -7.61 14.93 -6.22
CA ARG A 91 -7.01 14.56 -4.92
C ARG A 91 -7.72 15.24 -3.75
N ARG A 92 -8.07 16.53 -3.88
CA ARG A 92 -8.82 17.26 -2.84
C ARG A 92 -10.19 16.62 -2.61
N GLU A 93 -10.89 16.26 -3.68
CA GLU A 93 -12.18 15.59 -3.61
C GLU A 93 -12.09 14.23 -2.91
N LYS A 94 -11.17 13.36 -3.34
CA LYS A 94 -10.95 12.04 -2.73
C LYS A 94 -10.55 12.13 -1.26
N SER A 95 -9.74 13.12 -0.89
CA SER A 95 -9.35 13.36 0.51
C SER A 95 -10.55 13.74 1.39
N ARG A 96 -11.54 14.47 0.86
CA ARG A 96 -12.80 14.74 1.57
C ARG A 96 -13.59 13.47 1.85
N PHE A 97 -13.64 12.52 0.90
CA PHE A 97 -14.29 11.23 1.10
C PHE A 97 -13.55 10.30 2.08
N ALA A 98 -12.23 10.47 2.25
CA ALA A 98 -11.45 9.71 3.22
C ALA A 98 -11.78 10.05 4.68
N GLN A 99 -12.10 11.32 5.00
CA GLN A 99 -12.32 11.75 6.39
C GLN A 99 -13.41 10.96 7.15
N PRO A 100 -14.64 10.78 6.60
CA PRO A 100 -15.65 9.96 7.29
C PRO A 100 -15.21 8.49 7.40
N LYS A 101 -14.55 7.94 6.38
CA LYS A 101 -14.03 6.56 6.41
C LYS A 101 -12.97 6.35 7.49
N TRP A 102 -12.12 7.34 7.76
CA TRP A 102 -11.19 7.28 8.89
C TRP A 102 -11.88 7.24 10.25
N LYS A 103 -13.05 7.88 10.41
CA LYS A 103 -13.84 7.76 11.65
C LYS A 103 -14.35 6.33 11.84
N ILE A 104 -14.82 5.70 10.77
CA ILE A 104 -15.27 4.31 10.77
C ILE A 104 -14.10 3.36 11.05
N ALA A 105 -12.96 3.55 10.38
CA ALA A 105 -11.75 2.76 10.59
C ALA A 105 -11.29 2.79 12.06
N LYS A 106 -11.20 3.99 12.65
CA LYS A 106 -10.85 4.14 14.08
C LYS A 106 -11.88 3.50 15.00
N ARG A 107 -13.17 3.63 14.71
CA ARG A 107 -14.24 2.98 15.49
C ARG A 107 -14.10 1.46 15.43
N ALA A 108 -13.94 0.89 14.24
CA ALA A 108 -13.78 -0.55 14.04
C ALA A 108 -12.53 -1.07 14.73
N ALA A 109 -11.37 -0.42 14.56
CA ALA A 109 -10.15 -0.78 15.30
C ALA A 109 -10.34 -0.66 16.83
N GLY A 110 -11.10 0.34 17.28
CA GLY A 110 -11.44 0.53 18.70
C GLY A 110 -12.14 -0.67 19.32
N TRP A 111 -12.96 -1.37 18.53
CA TRP A 111 -13.59 -2.63 18.90
C TRP A 111 -12.64 -3.83 18.72
N LEU A 112 -11.94 -3.91 17.59
CA LEU A 112 -10.99 -5.00 17.33
C LEU A 112 -9.90 -5.12 18.41
N ARG A 113 -9.52 -4.01 19.06
CA ARG A 113 -8.63 -4.00 20.22
C ARG A 113 -9.06 -4.95 21.38
N TRP A 114 -10.33 -5.32 21.46
CA TRP A 114 -10.88 -6.24 22.47
C TRP A 114 -10.83 -7.72 22.06
N VAL A 115 -10.49 -7.99 20.79
CA VAL A 115 -10.31 -9.34 20.25
C VAL A 115 -8.99 -9.89 20.81
N PRO A 116 -8.98 -11.10 21.41
CA PRO A 116 -7.73 -11.73 21.84
C PRO A 116 -6.84 -12.01 20.64
N PHE A 117 -5.52 -12.05 20.88
CA PHE A 117 -4.50 -12.41 19.90
C PHE A 117 -4.29 -11.44 18.74
N ILE A 118 -5.05 -10.35 18.62
CA ILE A 118 -4.69 -9.26 17.70
C ILE A 118 -3.43 -8.56 18.21
N ARG A 119 -2.39 -8.55 17.39
CA ARG A 119 -1.12 -7.87 17.65
C ARG A 119 -1.00 -6.55 16.89
N LEU A 120 -1.61 -6.45 15.72
CA LEU A 120 -1.62 -5.24 14.90
C LEU A 120 -2.93 -5.06 14.13
N VAL A 121 -3.38 -3.81 14.01
CA VAL A 121 -4.40 -3.41 13.03
C VAL A 121 -3.90 -2.18 12.28
N ALA A 122 -3.82 -2.29 10.95
CA ALA A 122 -3.49 -1.19 10.05
C ALA A 122 -4.51 -1.06 8.92
N VAL A 123 -4.63 0.15 8.39
CA VAL A 123 -5.35 0.43 7.14
C VAL A 123 -4.36 0.35 5.99
N CYS A 124 -4.77 -0.32 4.91
CA CYS A 124 -4.01 -0.44 3.66
C CYS A 124 -4.83 0.06 2.46
N ASN A 125 -4.31 -0.13 1.24
CA ASN A 125 -4.95 0.31 -0.01
C ASN A 125 -5.27 1.82 -0.03
N LYS A 126 -6.31 2.20 -0.79
CA LYS A 126 -6.62 3.59 -1.16
C LYS A 126 -6.85 4.51 0.02
N LEU A 127 -7.41 4.01 1.13
CA LEU A 127 -7.64 4.85 2.31
C LEU A 127 -6.34 5.25 2.98
N ALA A 128 -5.31 4.40 2.95
CA ALA A 128 -4.03 4.63 3.63
C ALA A 128 -3.29 5.89 3.14
N TYR A 129 -3.60 6.35 1.92
CA TYR A 129 -3.10 7.59 1.34
C TYR A 129 -4.23 8.51 0.83
N ASP A 130 -5.42 8.43 1.44
CA ASP A 130 -6.55 9.35 1.19
C ASP A 130 -7.04 9.43 -0.27
N ASN A 131 -6.90 8.34 -1.05
CA ASN A 131 -7.23 8.26 -2.48
C ASN A 131 -8.49 7.42 -2.77
N VAL A 132 -9.51 7.56 -1.92
CA VAL A 132 -10.74 6.74 -1.96
C VAL A 132 -11.84 7.37 -2.80
N ARG A 133 -12.77 6.52 -3.28
CA ARG A 133 -14.03 6.95 -3.90
C ARG A 133 -15.16 6.93 -2.86
N PRO A 134 -16.30 7.58 -3.13
CA PRO A 134 -17.47 7.55 -2.23
C PRO A 134 -17.88 6.12 -1.86
N GLU A 135 -17.91 5.22 -2.85
CA GLU A 135 -18.35 3.82 -2.73
C GLU A 135 -17.28 2.85 -2.23
N SER A 136 -16.08 3.34 -1.88
CA SER A 136 -15.01 2.46 -1.40
C SER A 136 -15.30 1.88 -0.02
N ASP A 137 -14.81 0.66 0.19
CA ASP A 137 -14.67 0.02 1.49
C ASP A 137 -13.36 0.47 2.20
N ILE A 138 -13.12 -0.12 3.37
CA ILE A 138 -11.99 0.15 4.25
C ILE A 138 -11.24 -1.17 4.46
N ASP A 139 -10.09 -1.32 3.82
CA ASP A 139 -9.28 -2.55 3.94
C ASP A 139 -8.41 -2.53 5.18
N PHE A 140 -8.52 -3.58 5.98
CA PHE A 140 -7.67 -3.81 7.15
C PHE A 140 -6.63 -4.90 6.87
N PHE A 141 -5.41 -4.61 7.30
CA PHE A 141 -4.34 -5.58 7.51
C PHE A 141 -4.22 -5.87 9.00
N ILE A 142 -4.29 -7.14 9.38
CA ILE A 142 -4.27 -7.57 10.78
C ILE A 142 -3.14 -8.57 11.01
N VAL A 143 -2.32 -8.33 12.02
CA VAL A 143 -1.38 -9.34 12.54
C VAL A 143 -2.03 -9.98 13.75
N SER A 144 -2.07 -11.31 13.75
CA SER A 144 -2.53 -12.15 14.84
C SER A 144 -1.38 -12.92 15.47
N HIS A 145 -1.57 -13.39 16.70
CA HIS A 145 -0.63 -14.30 17.31
C HIS A 145 -0.57 -15.62 16.54
N SER A 146 0.64 -16.18 16.43
CA SER A 146 0.90 -17.50 15.86
C SER A 146 -0.03 -18.56 16.44
N LYS A 147 -0.51 -19.48 15.58
CA LYS A 147 -1.42 -20.60 15.94
C LYS A 147 -2.82 -20.19 16.45
N ARG A 148 -3.19 -18.91 16.32
CA ARG A 148 -4.49 -18.37 16.77
C ARG A 148 -5.20 -17.57 15.66
N LEU A 149 -4.78 -17.75 14.41
CA LEU A 149 -5.25 -16.99 13.25
C LEU A 149 -6.76 -17.14 13.03
N TRP A 150 -7.28 -18.37 13.14
CA TRP A 150 -8.67 -18.68 12.84
C TRP A 150 -9.62 -18.19 13.92
N ILE A 151 -9.27 -18.35 15.21
CA ILE A 151 -10.00 -17.73 16.33
C ILE A 151 -10.01 -16.21 16.17
N THR A 152 -8.84 -15.61 15.92
CA THR A 152 -8.70 -14.15 15.80
C THR A 152 -9.59 -13.61 14.68
N ARG A 153 -9.51 -14.22 13.49
CA ARG A 153 -10.32 -13.84 12.34
C ARG A 153 -11.81 -14.02 12.61
N PHE A 154 -12.20 -15.14 13.22
CA PHE A 154 -13.60 -15.41 13.55
C PHE A 154 -14.16 -14.36 14.51
N ALA A 155 -13.45 -14.10 15.62
CA ALA A 155 -13.86 -13.12 16.63
C ALA A 155 -13.90 -11.69 16.05
N ALA A 156 -12.90 -11.28 15.27
CA ALA A 156 -12.90 -10.00 14.56
C ALA A 156 -14.07 -9.89 13.59
N THR A 157 -14.36 -10.96 12.85
CA THR A 157 -15.46 -11.05 11.91
C THR A 157 -16.80 -10.87 12.60
N VAL A 158 -17.09 -11.69 13.62
CA VAL A 158 -18.36 -11.64 14.38
C VAL A 158 -18.55 -10.28 15.02
N MET A 159 -17.51 -9.74 15.65
CA MET A 159 -17.57 -8.44 16.31
C MET A 159 -17.95 -7.32 15.33
N LEU A 160 -17.30 -7.25 14.17
CA LEU A 160 -17.63 -6.21 13.18
C LEU A 160 -18.96 -6.48 12.46
N ASP A 161 -19.40 -7.73 12.35
CA ASP A 161 -20.71 -8.08 11.79
C ASP A 161 -21.86 -7.60 12.69
N LEU A 162 -21.77 -7.90 13.99
CA LEU A 162 -22.76 -7.50 15.01
C LEU A 162 -22.87 -5.98 15.12
N LEU A 163 -21.77 -5.26 14.93
CA LEU A 163 -21.74 -3.80 14.93
C LEU A 163 -22.18 -3.18 13.59
N GLY A 164 -22.49 -4.00 12.59
CA GLY A 164 -22.84 -3.56 11.25
C GLY A 164 -21.71 -2.82 10.52
N LEU A 165 -20.46 -2.98 10.96
CA LEU A 165 -19.29 -2.29 10.39
C LEU A 165 -18.62 -3.10 9.28
N ARG A 166 -18.89 -4.40 9.19
CA ARG A 166 -18.24 -5.30 8.23
C ARG A 166 -18.89 -5.26 6.84
N ARG A 167 -18.07 -5.41 5.80
CA ARG A 167 -18.52 -5.59 4.41
C ARG A 167 -19.25 -6.93 4.26
N ARG A 168 -20.44 -6.92 3.67
CA ARG A 168 -21.27 -8.13 3.42
C ARG A 168 -21.92 -8.05 2.04
N GLY A 169 -21.63 -9.02 1.16
CA GLY A 169 -22.22 -9.09 -0.17
C GLY A 169 -22.18 -7.73 -0.90
N PRO A 170 -23.33 -7.15 -1.30
CA PRO A 170 -23.39 -5.86 -2.00
C PRO A 170 -23.12 -4.64 -1.11
N SER A 171 -23.12 -4.78 0.22
CA SER A 171 -22.83 -3.69 1.16
C SER A 171 -21.33 -3.45 1.26
N ILE A 172 -20.80 -2.66 0.31
CA ILE A 172 -19.36 -2.32 0.19
C ILE A 172 -19.05 -0.97 0.82
N LYS A 173 -19.83 0.06 0.47
CA LYS A 173 -19.61 1.45 0.88
C LYS A 173 -19.49 1.59 2.40
N ASP A 174 -18.43 2.28 2.85
CA ASP A 174 -18.25 2.66 4.26
C ASP A 174 -18.23 1.45 5.22
N LYS A 175 -17.82 0.28 4.71
CA LYS A 175 -17.66 -0.95 5.48
C LYS A 175 -16.20 -1.40 5.55
N VAL A 176 -15.86 -2.10 6.61
CA VAL A 176 -14.55 -2.69 6.83
C VAL A 176 -14.46 -4.05 6.15
N CYS A 177 -13.44 -4.21 5.32
CA CYS A 177 -13.05 -5.47 4.71
C CYS A 177 -11.91 -6.11 5.51
N LEU A 178 -12.14 -7.35 5.95
CA LEU A 178 -11.17 -8.17 6.68
C LEU A 178 -10.47 -9.10 5.67
N SER A 179 -9.73 -8.50 4.75
CA SER A 179 -9.17 -9.16 3.56
C SER A 179 -7.76 -9.70 3.73
N PHE A 180 -7.00 -9.24 4.74
CA PHE A 180 -5.62 -9.66 4.93
C PHE A 180 -5.30 -9.89 6.42
N PHE A 181 -4.99 -11.13 6.76
CA PHE A 181 -4.42 -11.51 8.05
C PHE A 181 -3.09 -12.22 7.86
N VAL A 182 -2.16 -11.95 8.77
CA VAL A 182 -0.92 -12.71 8.93
C VAL A 182 -0.71 -13.07 10.40
N THR A 183 0.12 -14.06 10.67
CA THR A 183 0.61 -14.37 12.02
C THR A 183 1.93 -13.65 12.31
N ASP A 184 2.24 -13.47 13.59
CA ASP A 184 3.45 -12.79 14.07
C ASP A 184 4.76 -13.58 13.86
N ASP A 185 4.68 -14.83 13.38
CA ASP A 185 5.80 -15.65 12.87
C ASP A 185 5.93 -15.62 11.33
N ALA A 186 5.01 -14.95 10.62
CA ALA A 186 4.97 -14.85 9.15
C ALA A 186 4.84 -13.40 8.67
N LEU A 187 5.61 -12.50 9.29
CA LEU A 187 5.58 -11.06 9.00
C LEU A 187 6.23 -10.70 7.66
N ASP A 188 7.18 -11.49 7.18
CA ASP A 188 7.83 -11.25 5.89
C ASP A 188 6.88 -11.58 4.75
N LEU A 189 6.58 -10.57 3.93
CA LEU A 189 5.70 -10.70 2.78
C LEU A 189 6.46 -10.89 1.46
N GLU A 190 7.80 -10.90 1.45
CA GLU A 190 8.58 -11.12 0.22
C GLU A 190 8.13 -12.34 -0.60
N PRO A 191 7.80 -13.50 0.03
CA PRO A 191 7.32 -14.67 -0.71
C PRO A 191 6.03 -14.44 -1.49
N LEU A 192 5.24 -13.43 -1.12
CA LEU A 192 3.99 -13.06 -1.79
C LEU A 192 4.19 -12.09 -2.96
N SER A 193 5.39 -11.53 -3.13
CA SER A 193 5.72 -10.59 -4.19
C SER A 193 5.74 -11.27 -5.55
N LEU A 194 5.16 -10.63 -6.58
CA LEU A 194 5.34 -11.11 -7.95
C LEU A 194 6.81 -11.00 -8.38
N LYS A 195 7.27 -11.96 -9.18
CA LYS A 195 8.59 -11.93 -9.83
C LYS A 195 8.46 -11.42 -11.28
N PRO A 196 9.51 -10.83 -11.88
CA PRO A 196 10.79 -10.46 -11.26
C PRO A 196 10.74 -9.18 -10.40
N ASP A 197 9.68 -8.38 -10.52
CA ASP A 197 9.46 -7.17 -9.71
C ASP A 197 7.96 -6.94 -9.45
N ASP A 198 7.63 -6.24 -8.37
CA ASP A 198 6.26 -5.92 -7.95
C ASP A 198 6.20 -4.52 -7.32
N PRO A 199 6.24 -3.45 -8.14
CA PRO A 199 6.23 -2.08 -7.64
C PRO A 199 4.99 -1.80 -6.79
N HIS A 200 3.84 -2.33 -7.19
CA HIS A 200 2.59 -2.08 -6.49
C HIS A 200 2.62 -2.64 -5.06
N PHE A 201 3.13 -3.86 -4.89
CA PHE A 201 3.22 -4.47 -3.58
C PHE A 201 4.22 -3.77 -2.66
N ARG A 202 5.37 -3.31 -3.20
CA ARG A 202 6.35 -2.53 -2.43
C ARG A 202 5.74 -1.23 -1.89
N PHE A 203 5.04 -0.48 -2.73
CA PHE A 203 4.33 0.72 -2.28
C PHE A 203 3.22 0.40 -1.29
N TRP A 204 2.44 -0.66 -1.54
CA TRP A 204 1.38 -1.08 -0.65
C TRP A 204 1.87 -1.37 0.77
N ILE A 205 3.02 -2.05 0.91
CA ILE A 205 3.66 -2.33 2.21
C ILE A 205 4.10 -1.03 2.91
N ASP A 206 4.74 -0.09 2.21
CA ASP A 206 5.19 1.19 2.81
C ASP A 206 4.01 2.08 3.26
N GLN A 207 2.86 1.95 2.62
CA GLN A 207 1.74 2.87 2.78
C GLN A 207 0.85 2.58 3.98
N PHE A 208 1.10 1.52 4.75
CA PHE A 208 0.25 1.16 5.89
C PHE A 208 0.10 2.30 6.90
N VAL A 209 -1.13 2.49 7.37
CA VAL A 209 -1.43 3.44 8.44
C VAL A 209 -1.83 2.67 9.69
N LEU A 210 -1.03 2.81 10.74
CA LEU A 210 -1.26 2.12 12.00
C LEU A 210 -2.52 2.63 12.70
N LEU A 211 -3.36 1.71 13.19
CA LEU A 211 -4.43 2.01 14.13
C LEU A 211 -4.11 1.45 15.53
N PHE A 212 -3.56 0.23 15.62
CA PHE A 212 -3.28 -0.45 16.89
C PHE A 212 -2.06 -1.38 16.75
N GLY A 213 -1.23 -1.51 17.80
CA GLY A 213 -0.13 -2.48 17.83
C GLY A 213 1.23 -1.96 17.34
N GLN A 214 1.67 -0.78 17.81
CA GLN A 214 2.93 -0.16 17.37
C GLN A 214 4.18 -1.06 17.45
N PRO A 215 4.41 -1.86 18.52
CA PRO A 215 5.59 -2.73 18.58
C PRO A 215 5.62 -3.76 17.44
N GLU A 216 4.45 -4.31 17.10
CA GLU A 216 4.33 -5.30 16.03
C GLU A 216 4.55 -4.68 14.64
N LEU A 217 4.20 -3.41 14.46
CA LEU A 217 4.48 -2.69 13.22
C LEU A 217 5.99 -2.56 12.98
N VAL A 218 6.77 -2.31 14.02
CA VAL A 218 8.23 -2.19 13.91
C VAL A 218 8.82 -3.53 13.44
N ARG A 219 8.38 -4.65 14.03
CA ARG A 219 8.78 -6.00 13.59
C ARG A 219 8.39 -6.25 12.13
N PHE A 220 7.17 -5.86 11.75
CA PHE A 220 6.70 -5.98 10.36
C PHE A 220 7.56 -5.17 9.37
N GLN A 221 7.89 -3.92 9.71
CA GLN A 221 8.73 -3.06 8.87
C GLN A 221 10.16 -3.61 8.74
N GLN A 222 10.70 -4.20 9.80
CA GLN A 222 12.02 -4.86 9.77
C GLN A 222 12.01 -6.10 8.86
N ALA A 223 11.00 -6.97 9.03
CA ALA A 223 10.82 -8.17 8.19
C ALA A 223 10.66 -7.82 6.70
N ASN A 224 10.04 -6.68 6.39
CA ASN A 224 9.83 -6.22 5.01
C ASN A 224 10.87 -5.21 4.52
N SER A 225 12.05 -5.16 5.12
CA SER A 225 13.12 -4.22 4.74
C SER A 225 13.62 -4.43 3.30
N TRP A 226 13.39 -5.59 2.70
CA TRP A 226 13.65 -5.89 1.29
C TRP A 226 12.98 -4.89 0.32
N ILE A 227 11.91 -4.19 0.73
CA ILE A 227 11.29 -3.15 -0.11
C ILE A 227 12.24 -1.98 -0.37
N LYS A 228 13.21 -1.74 0.52
CA LYS A 228 14.17 -0.63 0.44
C LYS A 228 15.13 -0.71 -0.75
N GLN A 229 15.30 -1.90 -1.34
CA GLN A 229 16.08 -2.08 -2.56
C GLN A 229 15.55 -1.22 -3.73
N ARG A 230 14.24 -0.95 -3.74
CA ARG A 230 13.57 -0.13 -4.76
C ARG A 230 12.94 1.14 -4.19
N LEU A 231 12.67 1.18 -2.89
CA LEU A 231 12.14 2.33 -2.15
C LEU A 231 13.12 2.76 -1.03
N PRO A 232 14.23 3.47 -1.35
CA PRO A 232 15.32 3.72 -0.40
C PRO A 232 14.88 4.38 0.91
N PHE A 233 13.79 5.15 0.88
CA PHE A 233 13.24 5.87 2.04
C PHE A 233 11.99 5.24 2.63
N ALA A 234 11.69 3.98 2.30
CA ALA A 234 10.58 3.25 2.89
C ALA A 234 10.72 3.15 4.42
N PHE A 235 9.58 3.23 5.10
CA PHE A 235 9.44 3.20 6.56
C PHE A 235 10.15 4.32 7.32
N THR A 236 10.68 5.35 6.65
CA THR A 236 11.27 6.53 7.32
C THR A 236 10.23 7.37 8.06
N GLU A 237 8.97 7.29 7.63
CA GLU A 237 7.84 7.97 8.25
C GLU A 237 6.67 7.01 8.47
N THR A 238 6.38 6.71 9.74
CA THR A 238 5.21 5.91 10.09
C THR A 238 3.97 6.79 10.18
N LYS A 239 3.01 6.60 9.28
CA LYS A 239 1.68 7.20 9.42
C LYS A 239 0.91 6.42 10.48
N ALA A 240 0.45 7.11 11.52
CA ALA A 240 -0.29 6.48 12.59
C ALA A 240 -1.52 7.31 12.96
N ARG A 241 -2.64 6.63 13.17
CA ARG A 241 -3.89 7.16 13.73
C ARG A 241 -4.27 6.32 14.94
N ILE A 242 -3.33 6.25 15.88
CA ILE A 242 -3.32 5.31 17.00
C ILE A 242 -4.57 5.50 17.85
N ILE A 243 -5.23 4.40 18.14
CA ILE A 243 -6.25 4.32 19.20
C ILE A 243 -5.57 3.99 20.53
N GLY A 244 -5.96 4.66 21.62
CA GLY A 244 -5.40 4.37 22.94
C GLY A 244 -5.71 2.93 23.38
N ASP A 245 -4.83 2.29 24.16
CA ASP A 245 -5.05 0.96 24.72
C ASP A 245 -5.11 1.03 26.25
N ALA A 246 -6.31 1.28 26.79
CA ALA A 246 -6.53 1.43 28.22
C ALA A 246 -6.18 0.13 28.97
N ALA A 247 -5.66 0.26 30.20
CA ALA A 247 -5.19 -0.88 30.99
C ALA A 247 -6.26 -1.96 31.20
N VAL A 248 -7.50 -1.56 31.47
CA VAL A 248 -8.64 -2.49 31.65
C VAL A 248 -8.86 -3.35 30.41
N ILE A 249 -8.79 -2.75 29.22
CA ILE A 249 -8.98 -3.47 27.96
C ILE A 249 -7.86 -4.49 27.76
N ARG A 250 -6.62 -4.08 28.07
CA ARG A 250 -5.44 -4.94 27.99
C ARG A 250 -5.54 -6.12 28.94
N ILE A 251 -5.97 -5.91 30.18
CA ILE A 251 -6.17 -6.98 31.18
C ILE A 251 -7.23 -7.98 30.70
N ILE A 252 -8.38 -7.49 30.23
CA ILE A 252 -9.45 -8.35 29.70
C ILE A 252 -8.96 -9.15 28.49
N ARG A 253 -8.20 -8.52 27.60
CA ARG A 253 -7.61 -9.19 26.44
C ARG A 253 -6.61 -10.27 26.88
N GLN A 254 -5.71 -9.98 27.82
CA GLN A 254 -4.75 -10.94 28.37
C GLN A 254 -5.42 -12.12 29.06
N PHE A 255 -6.51 -11.89 29.81
CA PHE A 255 -7.27 -12.97 30.43
C PHE A 255 -7.91 -13.89 29.38
N LYS A 256 -8.53 -13.33 28.33
CA LYS A 256 -9.06 -14.11 27.20
C LYS A 256 -7.96 -14.89 26.49
N GLU A 257 -6.79 -14.28 26.26
CA GLU A 257 -5.64 -14.94 25.66
C GLU A 257 -5.16 -16.10 26.53
N TRP A 258 -4.98 -15.89 27.85
CA TRP A 258 -4.60 -16.94 28.80
C TRP A 258 -5.57 -18.13 28.78
N PHE A 259 -6.88 -17.86 28.86
CA PHE A 259 -7.91 -18.89 28.81
C PHE A 259 -7.89 -19.67 27.47
N LEU A 260 -7.64 -18.98 26.36
CA LEU A 260 -7.58 -19.56 25.03
C LEU A 260 -6.17 -20.01 24.61
N ASN A 261 -5.17 -20.00 25.50
CA ASN A 261 -3.80 -20.38 25.12
C ASN A 261 -3.52 -21.89 25.22
N GLY A 262 -4.37 -22.64 25.92
CA GLY A 262 -4.19 -24.08 26.14
C GLY A 262 -4.97 -24.98 25.18
N TRP A 263 -5.12 -26.25 25.58
CA TRP A 263 -5.81 -27.29 24.81
C TRP A 263 -7.23 -26.88 24.36
N PHE A 264 -7.97 -26.17 25.22
CA PHE A 264 -9.29 -25.65 24.88
C PHE A 264 -9.20 -24.69 23.67
N GLY A 265 -8.26 -23.74 23.68
CA GLY A 265 -8.00 -22.85 22.56
C GLY A 265 -7.63 -23.59 21.28
N ASP A 266 -6.80 -24.63 21.36
CA ASP A 266 -6.44 -25.46 20.20
C ASP A 266 -7.66 -26.16 19.59
N ARG A 267 -8.62 -26.59 20.42
CA ARG A 267 -9.89 -27.14 19.95
C ARG A 267 -10.73 -26.09 19.21
N PHE A 268 -10.83 -24.87 19.73
CA PHE A 268 -11.55 -23.79 19.06
C PHE A 268 -10.88 -23.36 17.77
N GLU A 269 -9.55 -23.28 17.75
CA GLU A 269 -8.79 -22.95 16.55
C GLU A 269 -9.09 -23.95 15.44
N ALA A 270 -9.02 -25.26 15.74
CA ALA A 270 -9.35 -26.31 14.78
C ALA A 270 -10.83 -26.26 14.33
N LEU A 271 -11.77 -25.99 15.25
CA LEU A 271 -13.19 -25.88 14.94
C LEU A 271 -13.47 -24.68 14.02
N PHE A 272 -12.99 -23.49 14.38
CA PHE A 272 -13.19 -22.27 13.59
C PHE A 272 -12.45 -22.30 12.27
N LYS A 273 -11.29 -22.98 12.20
CA LYS A 273 -10.62 -23.29 10.93
C LYS A 273 -11.54 -24.10 10.02
N ARG A 274 -12.05 -25.25 10.50
CA ARG A 274 -12.96 -26.12 9.72
C ARG A 274 -14.20 -25.36 9.24
N PHE A 275 -14.85 -24.62 10.14
CA PHE A 275 -16.04 -23.84 9.81
C PHE A 275 -15.77 -22.76 8.75
N GLN A 276 -14.70 -21.98 8.91
CA GLN A 276 -14.36 -20.92 7.97
C GLN A 276 -13.91 -21.47 6.61
N LEU A 277 -13.13 -22.55 6.60
CA LEU A 277 -12.73 -23.23 5.35
C LEU A 277 -13.93 -23.79 4.61
N ALA A 278 -14.86 -24.47 5.30
CA ALA A 278 -16.09 -24.97 4.69
C ALA A 278 -16.89 -23.83 4.06
N LYS A 279 -17.01 -22.69 4.75
CA LYS A 279 -17.67 -21.49 4.19
C LYS A 279 -16.93 -20.93 2.96
N MET A 280 -15.59 -20.91 2.97
CA MET A 280 -14.79 -20.42 1.84
C MET A 280 -14.89 -21.34 0.63
N GLN A 281 -14.96 -22.66 0.84
CA GLN A 281 -15.13 -23.68 -0.22
C GLN A 281 -16.46 -23.56 -0.96
N LEU A 282 -17.49 -22.99 -0.34
CA LEU A 282 -18.77 -22.71 -1.01
C LEU A 282 -18.63 -21.63 -2.09
N ASN A 283 -17.61 -20.78 -2.04
CA ASN A 283 -17.32 -19.83 -3.12
C ASN A 283 -16.56 -20.54 -4.24
N ARG A 284 -17.31 -21.24 -5.11
CA ARG A 284 -16.76 -22.01 -6.25
C ARG A 284 -15.95 -21.16 -7.26
N ASN A 285 -16.13 -19.84 -7.25
CA ASN A 285 -15.39 -18.91 -8.11
C ASN A 285 -14.09 -18.41 -7.48
N SER A 286 -13.74 -18.89 -6.28
CA SER A 286 -12.53 -18.48 -5.58
C SER A 286 -11.27 -19.00 -6.27
N ARG A 287 -10.32 -18.10 -6.50
CA ARG A 287 -8.95 -18.40 -6.98
C ARG A 287 -8.05 -19.08 -5.94
N ALA A 288 -8.59 -19.44 -4.77
CA ALA A 288 -7.84 -20.11 -3.69
C ALA A 288 -7.18 -21.43 -4.09
N TRP A 289 -7.62 -22.05 -5.19
CA TRP A 289 -7.20 -23.37 -5.65
C TRP A 289 -6.27 -23.33 -6.87
N SER A 290 -5.73 -22.16 -7.19
CA SER A 290 -4.71 -21.98 -8.23
C SER A 290 -3.36 -21.60 -7.60
N ASP A 291 -2.25 -22.01 -8.21
CA ASP A 291 -0.87 -21.67 -7.79
C ASP A 291 -0.54 -20.18 -8.02
N ASN A 292 -1.33 -19.28 -7.44
CA ASN A 292 -1.10 -17.84 -7.48
C ASN A 292 -1.03 -17.25 -6.07
N THR A 293 -0.51 -16.03 -5.98
CA THR A 293 -0.45 -15.29 -4.70
C THR A 293 -1.68 -14.40 -4.50
N ASP A 294 -2.72 -14.55 -5.32
CA ASP A 294 -3.93 -13.72 -5.31
C ASP A 294 -4.77 -14.01 -4.07
N VAL A 295 -5.01 -15.31 -3.82
CA VAL A 295 -5.71 -15.81 -2.65
C VAL A 295 -4.81 -16.83 -1.94
N VAL A 296 -4.39 -16.48 -0.73
CA VAL A 296 -3.54 -17.35 0.09
C VAL A 296 -4.35 -17.77 1.30
N ILE A 297 -4.50 -19.07 1.51
CA ILE A 297 -5.18 -19.65 2.65
C ILE A 297 -4.25 -20.64 3.33
N SER A 298 -3.60 -20.22 4.40
CA SER A 298 -2.78 -21.06 5.27
C SER A 298 -3.04 -20.75 6.74
N ASP A 299 -2.39 -21.50 7.63
CA ASP A 299 -2.44 -21.22 9.07
C ASP A 299 -1.61 -20.00 9.49
N GLN A 300 -0.86 -19.40 8.56
CA GLN A 300 -0.02 -18.24 8.78
C GLN A 300 -0.50 -17.00 8.01
N VAL A 301 -1.11 -17.18 6.82
CA VAL A 301 -1.53 -16.08 5.96
C VAL A 301 -2.92 -16.35 5.42
N LEU A 302 -3.81 -15.37 5.57
CA LEU A 302 -5.11 -15.32 4.93
C LEU A 302 -5.21 -14.04 4.10
N LYS A 303 -5.10 -14.17 2.78
CA LYS A 303 -5.24 -13.08 1.80
C LYS A 303 -6.41 -13.41 0.87
N PHE A 304 -7.38 -12.49 0.77
CA PHE A 304 -8.61 -12.70 -0.01
C PHE A 304 -8.77 -11.69 -1.16
N HIS A 305 -7.77 -11.57 -2.03
CA HIS A 305 -7.84 -10.67 -3.19
C HIS A 305 -8.21 -11.46 -4.45
N GLU A 306 -9.50 -11.71 -4.66
CA GLU A 306 -9.99 -12.52 -5.80
C GLU A 306 -9.71 -11.91 -7.18
N ALA A 307 -9.50 -10.59 -7.24
CA ALA A 307 -9.06 -9.88 -8.44
C ALA A 307 -7.74 -9.14 -8.16
N ASP A 308 -6.64 -9.89 -8.07
CA ASP A 308 -5.32 -9.31 -7.92
C ASP A 308 -4.89 -8.61 -9.22
N ARG A 309 -4.74 -7.28 -9.14
CA ARG A 309 -4.39 -6.42 -10.29
C ARG A 309 -2.90 -6.07 -10.32
N ARG A 310 -2.06 -6.68 -9.47
CA ARG A 310 -0.63 -6.31 -9.36
C ARG A 310 0.12 -6.51 -10.68
N ALA A 311 -0.14 -7.60 -11.40
CA ALA A 311 0.45 -7.85 -12.71
C ALA A 311 0.06 -6.76 -13.73
N GLU A 312 -1.23 -6.42 -13.78
CA GLU A 312 -1.76 -5.34 -14.62
C GLU A 312 -1.12 -3.99 -14.29
N TYR A 313 -1.01 -3.63 -13.00
CA TYR A 313 -0.35 -2.39 -12.57
C TYR A 313 1.12 -2.35 -12.97
N ARG A 314 1.83 -3.47 -12.86
CA ARG A 314 3.22 -3.58 -13.26
C ARG A 314 3.39 -3.36 -14.77
N GLU A 315 2.56 -4.00 -15.60
CA GLU A 315 2.60 -3.83 -17.05
C GLU A 315 2.28 -2.39 -17.45
N LYS A 316 1.25 -1.78 -16.86
CA LYS A 316 0.92 -0.37 -17.08
C LYS A 316 2.06 0.55 -16.67
N PHE A 317 2.74 0.24 -15.56
CA PHE A 317 3.89 1.01 -15.10
C PHE A 317 5.06 0.94 -16.07
N ILE A 318 5.42 -0.27 -16.53
CA ILE A 318 6.46 -0.46 -17.54
C ILE A 318 6.10 0.29 -18.83
N ASN A 319 4.88 0.13 -19.33
CA ASN A 319 4.42 0.81 -20.55
C ASN A 319 4.42 2.33 -20.40
N ARG A 320 4.04 2.86 -19.24
CA ARG A 320 4.10 4.30 -18.95
C ARG A 320 5.55 4.78 -18.99
N MET A 321 6.49 4.05 -18.37
CA MET A 321 7.91 4.40 -18.39
C MET A 321 8.50 4.35 -19.81
N THR A 322 8.13 3.36 -20.62
CA THR A 322 8.56 3.27 -22.03
C THR A 322 8.04 4.45 -22.85
N LYS A 323 6.75 4.80 -22.73
CA LYS A 323 6.19 5.96 -23.44
C LYS A 323 6.85 7.29 -23.07
N ILE A 324 7.24 7.46 -21.81
CA ILE A 324 7.96 8.67 -21.38
C ILE A 324 9.34 8.74 -22.06
N ASN A 325 10.02 7.59 -22.26
CA ASN A 325 11.26 7.54 -23.05
C ASN A 325 11.01 7.85 -24.53
N ASP A 326 9.94 7.31 -25.13
CA ASP A 326 9.68 7.43 -26.57
C ASP A 326 9.18 8.84 -26.98
N ASN A 327 8.35 9.47 -26.16
CA ASN A 327 7.88 10.85 -26.38
C ASN A 327 9.03 11.87 -26.31
N ASP A 328 10.11 11.54 -25.59
CA ASP A 328 11.32 12.34 -25.55
C ASP A 328 12.13 12.21 -26.86
N ASN A 329 12.11 11.01 -27.47
CA ASN A 329 12.78 10.73 -28.75
C ASN A 329 12.02 11.26 -29.98
N THR A 330 10.69 11.51 -29.88
CA THR A 330 9.83 11.82 -31.04
C THR A 330 9.38 13.29 -31.14
N ASN A 331 9.77 14.16 -30.21
CA ASN A 331 9.37 15.58 -30.24
C ASN A 331 9.99 16.32 -31.47
N PRO A 332 9.19 16.76 -32.47
CA PRO A 332 9.70 17.29 -33.74
C PRO A 332 10.40 18.66 -33.62
N ALA A 333 10.25 19.37 -32.49
CA ALA A 333 11.08 20.53 -32.16
C ALA A 333 12.54 20.15 -31.83
N ARG A 334 12.85 18.85 -31.79
CA ARG A 334 14.10 18.29 -31.28
C ARG A 334 14.70 17.16 -32.14
N VAL A 335 14.06 16.79 -33.25
CA VAL A 335 14.65 15.85 -34.22
C VAL A 335 15.58 16.65 -35.14
N ARG A 336 16.89 16.31 -35.15
CA ARG A 336 17.86 16.91 -36.08
C ARG A 336 17.34 16.76 -37.51
N LYS A 337 17.12 17.88 -38.21
CA LYS A 337 17.19 17.84 -39.67
C LYS A 337 18.63 17.48 -40.04
N PRO A 338 18.89 16.45 -40.86
CA PRO A 338 20.23 16.17 -41.33
C PRO A 338 20.70 17.37 -42.15
N THR A 339 21.76 18.03 -41.68
CA THR A 339 22.52 19.00 -42.48
C THR A 339 23.20 18.24 -43.61
N LEU A 340 22.80 18.57 -44.84
CA LEU A 340 23.56 18.31 -46.07
C LEU A 340 24.83 19.15 -46.09
#